data_AF-A0A7C5IRM8-F1
#
_entry.id   AF-A0A7C5IRM8-F1
#
_cell.length_a   1.000
_cell.length_b   1.000
_cell.length_c   1.000
_cell.angle_alpha   90.00
_cell.angle_beta   90.00
_cell.angle_gamma   90.00
#
_symmetry.space_group_name_H-M   'P 1'
#
loop_
_entity.id
_entity.type
_entity.pdbx_description
1 polymer ?
#
loop_
_entity_poly.entity_id
_entity_poly.type
_entity_poly.pdbx_seq_one_letter_code
_entity_poly.pdbx_strand_id
1 'polypeptide(L)'
;MEKSMPLKERHPWLILGGLITTLLSLAVFHAGQLFSFDSANFDLDRFFLGNYTIAVVWMLVASFHNVSVSGWRRLFQLEPPLYRIAITLFTISAFSLNRSLNVLGETPIWVGVYLYITYVALFVDIYADQLPQAINRAINFLAGMGTLMVFYFLLLTIPALPFSLVGGIYFGISWHMFAPLFAFLGFLGVLRKRKASDMRISFLVGLAVPIFVLIAYTIQVQQVSADLERVSASYHSSNSPLPEPVFAGQYLQDRLFSAHIMRENTPNGQFRDVFNMGSVNDPLAIIAQEFSKSLSMSKSNRAKVLAARTNLKHESQRRLWSGGNLL
;
A
#
# COMPACT_ATOMS: atom_id res chain seq x y z
N MET A 1 -36.68 23.78 0.86
CA MET A 1 -35.73 24.23 -0.18
C MET A 1 -34.26 24.02 0.23
N GLU A 2 -33.91 24.23 1.50
CA GLU A 2 -32.52 24.03 1.97
C GLU A 2 -32.01 22.58 1.84
N LYS A 3 -32.87 21.57 2.07
CA LYS A 3 -32.54 20.13 1.96
C LYS A 3 -32.20 19.59 0.56
N SER A 4 -32.22 20.39 -0.51
CA SER A 4 -31.79 19.97 -1.86
C SER A 4 -30.39 20.45 -2.29
N MET A 5 -29.77 21.42 -1.59
CA MET A 5 -28.42 21.92 -1.96
C MET A 5 -27.30 20.93 -1.59
N PRO A 6 -26.23 20.75 -2.36
CA PRO A 6 -25.12 19.90 -1.95
C PRO A 6 -24.46 20.39 -0.65
N LEU A 7 -23.94 19.48 0.19
CA LEU A 7 -23.36 19.80 1.51
C LEU A 7 -22.33 20.91 1.48
N LYS A 8 -21.51 20.92 0.42
CA LYS A 8 -20.45 21.91 0.21
C LYS A 8 -21.00 23.34 0.17
N GLU A 9 -22.21 23.53 -0.36
CA GLU A 9 -22.87 24.83 -0.43
C GLU A 9 -23.55 25.19 0.89
N ARG A 10 -24.06 24.20 1.63
CA ARG A 10 -24.71 24.44 2.93
C ARG A 10 -23.72 24.74 4.05
N HIS A 11 -22.63 23.97 4.12
CA HIS A 11 -21.70 23.98 5.24
C HIS A 11 -20.24 23.89 4.75
N PRO A 12 -19.74 24.91 4.02
CA PRO A 12 -18.37 24.92 3.49
C PRO A 12 -17.32 24.86 4.59
N TRP A 13 -17.62 25.41 5.77
CA TRP A 13 -16.75 25.38 6.95
C TRP A 13 -16.49 23.96 7.47
N LEU A 14 -17.42 23.01 7.30
CA LEU A 14 -17.17 21.61 7.67
C LEU A 14 -16.13 21.01 6.74
N ILE A 15 -16.29 21.18 5.43
CA ILE A 15 -15.33 20.65 4.46
C ILE A 15 -13.94 21.26 4.69
N LEU A 16 -13.86 22.56 4.96
CA LEU A 16 -12.61 23.24 5.31
C LEU A 16 -12.02 22.75 6.65
N GLY A 17 -12.85 22.53 7.67
CA GLY A 17 -12.40 21.93 8.93
C GLY A 17 -11.81 20.55 8.72
N GLY A 18 -12.46 19.73 7.90
CA GLY A 18 -12.01 18.38 7.56
C GLY A 18 -10.72 18.36 6.74
N LEU A 19 -10.53 19.34 5.87
CA LEU A 19 -9.27 19.61 5.17
C LEU A 19 -8.14 19.87 6.16
N ILE A 20 -8.34 20.82 7.07
CA ILE A 20 -7.34 21.23 8.06
C ILE A 20 -6.98 20.06 8.97
N THR A 21 -7.98 19.30 9.45
CA THR A 21 -7.73 18.14 10.31
C THR A 21 -7.00 17.02 9.58
N THR A 22 -7.27 16.80 8.28
CA THR A 22 -6.53 15.84 7.45
C THR A 22 -5.06 16.23 7.31
N LEU A 23 -4.79 17.51 7.01
CA LEU A 23 -3.41 18.02 6.93
C LEU A 23 -2.68 17.93 8.27
N LEU A 24 -3.37 18.27 9.37
CA LEU A 24 -2.82 18.12 10.71
C LEU A 24 -2.50 16.66 11.04
N SER A 25 -3.39 15.73 10.71
CA SER A 25 -3.16 14.29 10.90
C SER A 25 -1.98 13.78 10.08
N LEU A 26 -1.84 14.22 8.82
CA LEU A 26 -0.67 13.91 8.01
C LEU A 26 0.63 14.45 8.62
N ALA A 27 0.62 15.69 9.14
CA ALA A 27 1.77 16.28 9.81
C ALA A 27 2.16 15.48 11.07
N VAL A 28 1.18 15.07 11.89
CA VAL A 28 1.41 14.22 13.07
C VAL A 28 1.95 12.84 12.67
N PHE A 29 1.42 12.23 11.61
CA PHE A 29 1.90 10.96 11.08
C PHE A 29 3.38 11.05 10.66
N HIS A 30 3.75 12.04 9.84
CA HIS A 30 5.13 12.22 9.40
C HIS A 30 6.08 12.65 10.51
N ALA A 31 5.63 13.48 11.45
CA ALA A 31 6.41 13.79 12.65
C ALA A 31 6.75 12.50 13.41
N GLY A 32 5.79 11.58 13.54
CA GLY A 32 6.09 10.27 14.11
C GLY A 32 7.16 9.50 13.34
N GLN A 33 7.17 9.53 12.00
CA GLN A 33 8.22 8.85 11.23
C GLN A 33 9.62 9.43 11.47
N LEU A 34 9.72 10.73 11.75
CA LEU A 34 10.99 11.41 12.00
C LEU A 34 11.48 11.27 13.44
N PHE A 35 10.55 11.18 14.40
CA PHE A 35 10.84 11.22 15.83
C PHE A 35 10.50 9.91 16.56
N SER A 36 10.21 8.82 15.85
CA SER A 36 10.01 7.51 16.46
C SER A 36 11.30 7.08 17.14
N PHE A 37 11.29 7.09 18.47
CA PHE A 37 12.33 6.51 19.31
C PHE A 37 12.02 5.01 19.46
N ASP A 38 13.04 4.16 19.43
CA ASP A 38 12.92 2.73 19.78
C ASP A 38 12.50 2.58 21.25
N SER A 39 11.22 2.76 21.54
CA SER A 39 10.65 2.41 22.84
C SER A 39 10.43 0.91 22.83
N ALA A 40 11.36 0.16 23.41
CA ALA A 40 11.29 -1.29 23.58
C ALA A 40 10.12 -1.77 24.47
N ASN A 41 9.33 -0.84 25.02
CA ASN A 41 8.15 -1.15 25.82
C ASN A 41 6.88 -0.97 24.99
N PHE A 42 5.83 -1.72 25.35
CA PHE A 42 4.47 -1.65 24.77
C PHE A 42 3.77 -0.32 25.09
N ASP A 43 4.45 0.81 24.85
CA ASP A 43 3.86 2.13 24.95
C ASP A 43 3.22 2.45 23.60
N LEU A 44 1.91 2.68 23.62
CA LEU A 44 1.20 3.18 22.45
C LEU A 44 1.84 4.49 22.02
N ASP A 45 2.41 4.49 20.81
CA ASP A 45 3.03 5.66 20.21
C ASP A 45 2.12 6.90 20.36
N ARG A 46 2.64 7.95 21.02
CA ARG A 46 1.95 9.24 21.20
C ARG A 46 1.45 9.83 19.88
N PHE A 47 2.16 9.57 18.77
CA PHE A 47 1.76 10.04 17.45
C PHE A 47 0.56 9.24 16.90
N PHE A 48 0.46 7.94 17.22
CA PHE A 48 -0.75 7.16 16.98
C PHE A 48 -1.92 7.71 17.78
N LEU A 49 -1.75 7.95 19.09
CA LEU A 49 -2.82 8.50 19.92
C LEU A 49 -3.31 9.86 19.40
N GLY A 50 -2.40 10.73 18.97
CA GLY A 50 -2.76 12.00 18.33
C GLY A 50 -3.61 11.84 17.06
N ASN A 51 -3.18 10.97 16.14
CA ASN A 51 -3.95 10.67 14.92
C ASN A 51 -5.31 10.03 15.23
N TYR A 52 -5.35 9.14 16.22
CA TYR A 52 -6.58 8.50 16.66
C TYR A 52 -7.57 9.51 17.22
N THR A 53 -7.11 10.42 18.10
CA THR A 53 -7.95 11.49 18.64
C THR A 53 -8.50 12.38 17.53
N ILE A 54 -7.67 12.78 16.56
CA ILE A 54 -8.13 13.59 15.42
C ILE A 54 -9.22 12.85 14.63
N ALA A 55 -9.00 11.57 14.30
CA ALA A 55 -9.96 10.78 13.53
C ALA A 55 -11.29 10.58 14.27
N VAL A 56 -11.25 10.27 15.57
CA VAL A 56 -12.45 10.08 16.39
C VAL A 56 -13.21 11.39 16.59
N VAL A 57 -12.53 12.48 16.94
CA VAL A 57 -13.15 13.80 17.10
C VAL A 57 -13.83 14.23 15.81
N TRP A 58 -13.16 14.06 14.66
CA TRP A 58 -13.75 14.36 13.36
C TRP A 58 -15.00 13.51 13.08
N MET A 59 -14.95 12.21 13.35
CA MET A 59 -16.10 11.31 13.17
C MET A 59 -17.28 11.73 14.05
N LEU A 60 -17.03 12.10 15.32
CA LEU A 60 -18.06 12.61 16.21
C LEU A 60 -18.67 13.90 15.65
N VAL A 61 -17.86 14.87 15.24
CA VAL A 61 -18.34 16.12 14.63
C VAL A 61 -19.20 15.84 13.40
N ALA A 62 -18.74 14.97 12.50
CA ALA A 62 -19.47 14.58 11.29
C ALA A 62 -20.79 13.86 11.61
N SER A 63 -20.79 12.95 12.58
CA SER A 63 -21.97 12.20 13.02
C SER A 63 -22.99 13.09 13.73
N PHE A 64 -22.56 13.95 14.65
CA PHE A 64 -23.45 14.91 15.32
C PHE A 64 -24.08 15.90 14.33
N HIS A 65 -23.28 16.39 13.38
CA HIS A 65 -23.81 17.21 12.30
C HIS A 65 -24.89 16.44 11.52
N ASN A 66 -24.63 15.20 11.14
CA ASN A 66 -25.61 14.41 10.39
C ASN A 66 -26.89 14.12 11.19
N VAL A 67 -26.78 13.86 12.49
CA VAL A 67 -27.94 13.70 13.40
C VAL A 67 -28.73 15.00 13.49
N SER A 68 -28.09 16.16 13.56
CA SER A 68 -28.77 17.45 13.62
C SER A 68 -29.61 17.74 12.37
N VAL A 69 -29.17 17.29 11.20
CA VAL A 69 -29.82 17.56 9.91
C VAL A 69 -30.85 16.47 9.54
N SER A 70 -30.52 15.20 9.82
CA SER A 70 -31.27 14.02 9.34
C SER A 70 -31.93 13.19 10.45
N GLY A 71 -31.70 13.52 11.72
CA GLY A 71 -32.18 12.77 12.88
C GLY A 71 -31.32 11.53 13.21
N TRP A 72 -31.58 10.96 14.39
CA TRP A 72 -30.80 9.87 15.01
C TRP A 72 -30.69 8.59 14.16
N ARG A 73 -31.66 8.32 13.27
CA ARG A 73 -31.65 7.14 12.40
C ARG A 73 -30.49 7.14 11.37
N ARG A 74 -29.81 8.27 11.20
CA ARG A 74 -28.70 8.44 10.24
C ARG A 74 -27.34 8.67 10.89
N LEU A 75 -27.16 8.37 12.19
CA LEU A 75 -25.90 8.60 12.90
C LEU A 75 -24.64 8.10 12.15
N PHE A 76 -24.74 6.94 11.49
CA PHE A 76 -23.65 6.32 10.73
C PHE A 76 -23.76 6.48 9.20
N GLN A 77 -24.81 7.14 8.70
CA GLN A 77 -25.01 7.37 7.26
C GLN A 77 -24.44 8.73 6.85
N LEU A 78 -23.13 8.88 6.99
CA LEU A 78 -22.45 10.14 6.67
C LEU A 78 -22.68 10.52 5.21
N GLU A 79 -22.87 11.82 4.98
CA GLU A 79 -22.90 12.35 3.63
C GLU A 79 -21.55 12.10 2.94
N PRO A 80 -21.54 11.85 1.61
CA PRO A 80 -20.34 11.37 0.94
C PRO A 80 -19.07 12.22 1.12
N PRO A 81 -19.12 13.57 1.17
CA PRO A 81 -17.92 14.36 1.46
C PRO A 81 -17.34 14.11 2.86
N LEU A 82 -18.20 14.07 3.88
CA LEU A 82 -17.77 13.83 5.27
C LEU A 82 -17.24 12.41 5.43
N TYR A 83 -17.87 11.45 4.76
CA TYR A 83 -17.42 10.07 4.72
C TYR A 83 -15.99 9.96 4.16
N ARG A 84 -15.69 10.63 3.04
CA ARG A 84 -14.35 10.61 2.41
C ARG A 84 -13.27 11.18 3.32
N ILE A 85 -13.57 12.25 4.04
CA ILE A 85 -12.64 12.84 5.02
C ILE A 85 -12.44 11.86 6.17
N ALA A 86 -13.53 11.30 6.71
CA ALA A 86 -13.47 10.36 7.83
C ALA A 86 -12.64 9.11 7.50
N ILE A 87 -12.89 8.45 6.36
CA ILE A 87 -12.11 7.26 5.97
C ILE A 87 -10.63 7.58 5.72
N THR A 88 -10.32 8.78 5.23
CA THR A 88 -8.93 9.21 5.05
C THR A 88 -8.23 9.36 6.39
N LEU A 89 -8.87 10.03 7.35
CA LEU A 89 -8.35 10.17 8.72
C LEU A 89 -8.19 8.83 9.44
N PHE A 90 -9.20 7.95 9.35
CA PHE A 90 -9.11 6.61 9.94
C PHE A 90 -8.01 5.77 9.29
N THR A 91 -7.76 5.95 8.00
CA THR A 91 -6.66 5.26 7.32
C THR A 91 -5.31 5.78 7.79
N ILE A 92 -5.12 7.10 7.90
CA ILE A 92 -3.89 7.69 8.44
C ILE A 92 -3.64 7.17 9.86
N SER A 93 -4.68 7.15 10.69
CA SER A 93 -4.60 6.61 12.05
C SER A 93 -4.27 5.11 12.07
N ALA A 94 -4.85 4.31 11.17
CA ALA A 94 -4.55 2.89 11.04
C ALA A 94 -3.09 2.62 10.62
N PHE A 95 -2.54 3.41 9.69
CA PHE A 95 -1.11 3.33 9.36
C PHE A 95 -0.22 3.83 10.49
N SER A 96 -0.68 4.80 11.28
CA SER A 96 0.02 5.24 12.49
C SER A 96 0.07 4.13 13.53
N LEU A 97 -1.05 3.40 13.72
CA LEU A 97 -1.14 2.22 14.60
C LEU A 97 -0.22 1.08 14.13
N ASN A 98 -0.09 0.91 12.81
CA ASN A 98 0.75 -0.12 12.23
C ASN A 98 2.21 0.00 12.66
N ARG A 99 2.69 1.19 13.02
CA ARG A 99 4.05 1.36 13.55
C ARG A 99 4.22 0.74 14.94
N SER A 100 3.17 0.76 15.75
CA SER A 100 3.22 0.26 17.13
C SER A 100 2.88 -1.23 17.22
N LEU A 101 1.91 -1.69 16.44
CA LEU A 101 1.38 -3.07 16.53
C LEU A 101 1.63 -3.93 15.28
N ASN A 102 2.33 -3.41 14.28
CA ASN A 102 2.70 -4.09 13.02
C ASN A 102 1.66 -5.08 12.45
N VAL A 103 0.40 -4.65 12.44
CA VAL A 103 -0.74 -5.51 12.09
C VAL A 103 -0.87 -5.69 10.58
N LEU A 104 -0.53 -4.67 9.80
CA LEU A 104 -0.51 -4.66 8.34
C LEU A 104 0.85 -5.06 7.76
N GLY A 105 1.82 -5.42 8.60
CA GLY A 105 3.19 -5.70 8.18
C GLY A 105 3.99 -4.46 7.79
N GLU A 106 5.29 -4.64 7.55
CA GLU A 106 6.14 -3.60 6.97
C GLU A 106 5.82 -3.48 5.49
N THR A 107 5.46 -2.28 5.02
CA THR A 107 5.13 -2.06 3.61
C THR A 107 6.27 -1.32 2.90
N PRO A 108 6.54 -1.64 1.62
CA PRO A 108 7.55 -0.94 0.86
C PRO A 108 7.11 0.50 0.56
N ILE A 109 8.07 1.41 0.40
CA ILE A 109 7.84 2.85 0.21
C ILE A 109 6.86 3.12 -0.94
N TRP A 110 6.92 2.33 -2.02
CA TRP A 110 6.06 2.50 -3.19
C TRP A 110 4.57 2.31 -2.86
N VAL A 111 4.23 1.41 -1.92
CA VAL A 111 2.85 1.21 -1.45
C VAL A 111 2.35 2.46 -0.72
N GLY A 112 3.20 3.08 0.10
CA GLY A 112 2.90 4.36 0.75
C GLY A 112 2.59 5.46 -0.25
N VAL A 113 3.47 5.67 -1.24
CA VAL A 113 3.27 6.66 -2.32
C VAL A 113 1.98 6.39 -3.10
N TYR A 114 1.72 5.12 -3.44
CA TYR A 114 0.49 4.69 -4.12
C TYR A 114 -0.76 5.07 -3.33
N LEU A 115 -0.78 4.76 -2.03
CA LEU A 115 -1.90 5.10 -1.16
C LEU A 115 -2.08 6.61 -1.06
N TYR A 116 -1.02 7.40 -0.87
CA TYR A 116 -1.14 8.87 -0.85
C TYR A 116 -1.82 9.41 -2.09
N ILE A 117 -1.36 9.01 -3.28
CA ILE A 117 -1.93 9.49 -4.56
C ILE A 117 -3.42 9.14 -4.67
N THR A 118 -3.79 7.90 -4.30
CA THR A 118 -5.17 7.42 -4.41
C THR A 118 -6.12 8.03 -3.37
N TYR A 119 -5.65 8.29 -2.14
CA TYR A 119 -6.42 9.04 -1.14
C TYR A 119 -6.56 10.52 -1.49
N VAL A 120 -5.53 11.14 -2.07
CA VAL A 120 -5.66 12.49 -2.63
C VAL A 120 -6.76 12.51 -3.71
N ALA A 121 -6.83 11.52 -4.59
CA ALA A 121 -7.91 11.44 -5.57
C ALA A 121 -9.30 11.33 -4.91
N LEU A 122 -9.45 10.47 -3.90
CA LEU A 122 -10.70 10.31 -3.15
C LEU A 122 -11.13 11.62 -2.46
N PHE A 123 -10.15 12.38 -2.02
CA PHE A 123 -10.34 13.66 -1.37
C PHE A 123 -10.70 14.77 -2.37
N VAL A 124 -10.01 14.86 -3.50
CA VAL A 124 -10.33 15.79 -4.61
C VAL A 124 -11.71 15.48 -5.21
N ASP A 125 -12.16 14.23 -5.17
CA ASP A 125 -13.50 13.82 -5.63
C ASP A 125 -14.64 14.57 -4.90
N ILE A 126 -14.39 15.16 -3.72
CA ILE A 126 -15.34 16.04 -3.02
C ILE A 126 -15.74 17.23 -3.89
N TYR A 127 -14.86 17.67 -4.79
CA TYR A 127 -15.02 18.82 -5.65
C TYR A 127 -15.31 18.45 -7.11
N ALA A 128 -15.59 17.18 -7.40
CA ALA A 128 -15.75 16.66 -8.75
C ALA A 128 -16.71 17.47 -9.64
N ASP A 129 -17.80 17.99 -9.08
CA ASP A 129 -18.82 18.73 -9.85
C ASP A 129 -18.32 20.10 -10.35
N GLN A 130 -17.22 20.61 -9.81
CA GLN A 130 -16.59 21.89 -10.16
C GLN A 130 -15.32 21.71 -11.00
N LEU A 131 -14.89 20.47 -11.22
CA LEU A 131 -13.62 20.17 -11.88
C LEU A 131 -13.82 19.92 -13.38
N PRO A 132 -12.84 20.31 -14.22
CA PRO A 132 -12.81 19.91 -15.62
C PRO A 132 -12.94 18.39 -15.81
N GLN A 133 -13.55 17.97 -16.92
CA GLN A 133 -13.77 16.55 -17.22
C GLN A 133 -12.46 15.74 -17.22
N ALA A 134 -11.36 16.32 -17.69
CA ALA A 134 -10.04 15.66 -17.67
C ALA A 134 -9.59 15.30 -16.25
N ILE A 135 -9.76 16.21 -15.29
CA ILE A 135 -9.42 15.98 -13.88
C ILE A 135 -10.35 14.92 -13.29
N ASN A 136 -11.65 14.97 -13.61
CA ASN A 136 -12.60 13.94 -13.18
C ASN A 136 -12.24 12.55 -13.69
N ARG A 137 -11.80 12.41 -14.96
CA ARG A 137 -11.30 11.13 -15.48
C ARG A 137 -10.08 10.65 -14.69
N ALA A 138 -9.10 11.52 -14.45
CA ALA A 138 -7.94 11.20 -13.64
C ALA A 138 -8.30 10.73 -12.22
N ILE A 139 -9.25 11.40 -11.55
CA ILE A 139 -9.76 10.99 -10.24
C ILE A 139 -10.38 9.60 -10.29
N ASN A 140 -11.22 9.31 -11.29
CA ASN A 140 -11.85 8.00 -11.43
C ASN A 140 -10.83 6.90 -11.72
N PHE A 141 -9.83 7.17 -12.56
CA PHE A 141 -8.70 6.27 -12.80
C PHE A 141 -7.94 5.96 -11.51
N LEU A 142 -7.55 6.99 -10.75
CA LEU A 142 -6.85 6.81 -9.48
C LEU A 142 -7.73 6.12 -8.42
N ALA A 143 -9.04 6.34 -8.42
CA ALA A 143 -9.97 5.63 -7.55
C ALA A 143 -10.06 4.13 -7.90
N GLY A 144 -10.04 3.78 -9.19
CA GLY A 144 -9.95 2.39 -9.66
C GLY A 144 -8.68 1.70 -9.19
N MET A 145 -7.54 2.38 -9.32
CA MET A 145 -6.25 1.94 -8.77
C MET A 145 -6.34 1.72 -7.24
N GLY A 146 -6.79 2.75 -6.51
CA GLY A 146 -6.95 2.71 -5.06
C GLY A 146 -7.82 1.55 -4.57
N THR A 147 -8.90 1.24 -5.31
CA THR A 147 -9.81 0.12 -5.00
C THR A 147 -9.08 -1.20 -4.86
N LEU A 148 -8.17 -1.51 -5.78
CA LEU A 148 -7.46 -2.79 -5.76
C LEU A 148 -6.43 -2.85 -4.61
N MET A 149 -5.74 -1.74 -4.35
CA MET A 149 -4.78 -1.66 -3.25
C MET A 149 -5.46 -1.80 -1.88
N VAL A 150 -6.57 -1.09 -1.64
CA VAL A 150 -7.29 -1.24 -0.37
C VAL A 150 -8.00 -2.59 -0.27
N PHE A 151 -8.36 -3.21 -1.40
CA PHE A 151 -8.87 -4.58 -1.42
C PHE A 151 -7.81 -5.58 -0.96
N TYR A 152 -6.55 -5.42 -1.38
CA TYR A 152 -5.45 -6.21 -0.85
C TYR A 152 -5.34 -6.07 0.68
N PHE A 153 -5.30 -4.85 1.23
CA PHE A 153 -5.28 -4.64 2.68
C PHE A 153 -6.53 -5.17 3.39
N LEU A 154 -7.69 -5.13 2.74
CA LEU A 154 -8.90 -5.76 3.26
C LEU A 154 -8.67 -7.26 3.43
N LEU A 155 -8.16 -7.96 2.41
CA LEU A 155 -7.86 -9.38 2.50
C LEU A 155 -6.89 -9.71 3.65
N LEU A 156 -5.89 -8.85 3.88
CA LEU A 156 -4.96 -8.98 5.01
C LEU A 156 -5.67 -8.89 6.37
N THR A 157 -6.61 -7.97 6.50
CA THR A 157 -7.30 -7.70 7.78
C THR A 157 -8.47 -8.64 8.05
N ILE A 158 -8.99 -9.37 7.05
CA ILE A 158 -10.17 -10.25 7.18
C ILE A 158 -10.10 -11.18 8.40
N PRO A 159 -9.01 -11.93 8.66
CA PRO A 159 -8.97 -12.85 9.79
C PRO A 159 -9.03 -12.15 11.16
N ALA A 160 -8.61 -10.89 11.22
CA ALA A 160 -8.66 -10.08 12.43
C ALA A 160 -10.01 -9.40 12.65
N LEU A 161 -10.89 -9.32 11.64
CA LEU A 161 -12.16 -8.58 11.75
C LEU A 161 -13.10 -9.09 12.86
N PRO A 162 -13.28 -10.41 13.09
CA PRO A 162 -14.14 -10.89 14.18
C PRO A 162 -13.63 -10.45 15.56
N PHE A 163 -12.32 -10.57 15.79
CA PHE A 163 -11.70 -10.12 17.04
C PHE A 163 -11.76 -8.61 17.18
N SER A 164 -11.61 -7.89 16.07
CA SER A 164 -11.67 -6.44 16.03
C SER A 164 -13.06 -5.90 16.30
N LEU A 165 -14.10 -6.64 15.92
CA LEU A 165 -15.48 -6.32 16.25
C LEU A 165 -15.71 -6.36 17.77
N VAL A 166 -15.28 -7.46 18.41
CA VAL A 166 -15.41 -7.62 19.87
C VAL A 166 -14.54 -6.60 20.61
N GLY A 167 -13.26 -6.51 20.25
CA GLY A 167 -12.31 -5.57 20.85
C GLY A 167 -12.70 -4.10 20.62
N GLY A 168 -13.32 -3.79 19.50
CA GLY A 168 -13.76 -2.44 19.15
C GLY A 168 -14.85 -1.92 20.09
N ILE A 169 -15.71 -2.81 20.61
CA ILE A 169 -16.75 -2.45 21.59
C ILE A 169 -16.13 -2.00 22.91
N TYR A 170 -15.05 -2.65 23.35
CA TYR A 170 -14.43 -2.37 24.64
C TYR A 170 -13.36 -1.27 24.59
N PHE A 171 -12.54 -1.25 23.53
CA PHE A 171 -11.33 -0.44 23.49
C PHE A 171 -11.35 0.66 22.42
N GLY A 172 -12.26 0.60 21.44
CA GLY A 172 -12.34 1.55 20.33
C GLY A 172 -11.20 1.45 19.30
N ILE A 173 -9.97 1.17 19.73
CA ILE A 173 -8.77 1.08 18.89
C ILE A 173 -8.87 -0.03 17.85
N SER A 174 -9.48 -1.16 18.19
CA SER A 174 -9.62 -2.29 17.26
C SER A 174 -10.47 -1.97 16.02
N TRP A 175 -11.28 -0.90 16.04
CA TRP A 175 -12.03 -0.46 14.86
C TRP A 175 -11.14 -0.05 13.68
N HIS A 176 -9.86 0.27 13.88
CA HIS A 176 -8.93 0.57 12.78
C HIS A 176 -8.73 -0.60 11.82
N MET A 177 -8.97 -1.83 12.27
CA MET A 177 -8.91 -3.01 11.41
C MET A 177 -10.00 -3.00 10.33
N PHE A 178 -11.06 -2.20 10.51
CA PHE A 178 -12.09 -1.99 9.50
C PHE A 178 -11.76 -0.83 8.53
N ALA A 179 -10.66 -0.09 8.74
CA ALA A 179 -10.30 1.02 7.86
C ALA A 179 -10.17 0.61 6.38
N PRO A 180 -9.51 -0.52 6.02
CA PRO A 180 -9.47 -0.98 4.62
C PRO A 180 -10.85 -1.29 4.04
N LEU A 181 -11.78 -1.85 4.85
CA LEU A 181 -13.15 -2.12 4.42
C LEU A 181 -13.89 -0.81 4.10
N PHE A 182 -13.82 0.18 4.99
CA PHE A 182 -14.48 1.46 4.76
C PHE A 182 -13.85 2.22 3.59
N ALA A 183 -12.53 2.17 3.45
CA ALA A 183 -11.86 2.72 2.28
C ALA A 183 -12.33 2.06 0.98
N PHE A 184 -12.41 0.72 0.95
CA PHE A 184 -12.91 -0.04 -0.20
C PHE A 184 -14.34 0.39 -0.60
N LEU A 185 -15.24 0.52 0.38
CA LEU A 185 -16.59 1.04 0.15
C LEU A 185 -16.59 2.49 -0.35
N GLY A 186 -15.67 3.32 0.14
CA GLY A 186 -15.48 4.70 -0.33
C GLY A 186 -15.06 4.79 -1.79
N PHE A 187 -14.09 3.99 -2.22
CA PHE A 187 -13.67 3.92 -3.62
C PHE A 187 -14.77 3.35 -4.52
N LEU A 188 -15.50 2.30 -4.10
CA LEU A 188 -16.68 1.82 -4.82
C LEU A 188 -17.79 2.87 -4.90
N GLY A 189 -17.91 3.72 -3.89
CA GLY A 189 -18.82 4.86 -3.87
C GLY A 189 -18.54 5.87 -4.97
N VAL A 190 -17.27 6.04 -5.37
CA VAL A 190 -16.88 6.88 -6.53
C VAL A 190 -17.49 6.30 -7.81
N LEU A 191 -17.28 5.01 -8.08
CA LEU A 191 -17.84 4.34 -9.26
C LEU A 191 -19.37 4.43 -9.32
N ARG A 192 -20.05 4.17 -8.20
CA ARG A 192 -21.52 4.19 -8.12
C ARG A 192 -22.12 5.55 -8.47
N LYS A 193 -21.44 6.64 -8.12
CA LYS A 193 -21.92 8.01 -8.41
C LYS A 193 -21.81 8.39 -9.88
N ARG A 194 -20.94 7.75 -10.66
CA ARG A 194 -20.72 8.12 -12.07
C ARG A 194 -21.76 7.46 -12.96
N LYS A 195 -22.51 8.29 -13.68
CA LYS A 195 -23.48 7.85 -14.71
C LYS A 195 -22.87 7.86 -16.11
N ALA A 196 -21.96 8.78 -16.39
CA ALA A 196 -21.29 8.89 -17.68
C ALA A 196 -20.39 7.67 -17.95
N SER A 197 -20.45 7.15 -19.17
CA SER A 197 -19.72 5.95 -19.58
C SER A 197 -18.21 6.17 -19.55
N ASP A 198 -17.73 7.35 -19.95
CA ASP A 198 -16.30 7.70 -19.98
C ASP A 198 -15.64 7.66 -18.59
N MET A 199 -16.34 8.16 -17.56
CA MET A 199 -15.85 8.13 -16.18
C MET A 199 -15.77 6.71 -15.62
N ARG A 200 -16.76 5.87 -15.96
CA ARG A 200 -16.76 4.44 -15.58
C ARG A 200 -15.64 3.68 -16.27
N ILE A 201 -15.44 3.92 -17.56
CA ILE A 201 -14.33 3.34 -18.33
C ILE A 201 -13.01 3.76 -17.68
N SER A 202 -12.85 5.04 -17.33
CA SER A 202 -11.63 5.52 -16.67
C SER A 202 -11.35 4.80 -15.36
N PHE A 203 -12.38 4.55 -14.54
CA PHE A 203 -12.26 3.73 -13.32
C PHE A 203 -11.86 2.28 -13.61
N LEU A 204 -12.51 1.63 -14.59
CA LEU A 204 -12.21 0.25 -14.97
C LEU A 204 -10.80 0.09 -15.52
N VAL A 205 -10.33 1.05 -16.32
CA VAL A 205 -8.93 1.12 -16.78
C VAL A 205 -7.99 1.29 -15.59
N GLY A 206 -8.35 2.16 -14.64
CA GLY A 206 -7.60 2.31 -13.39
C GLY A 206 -7.50 1.03 -12.57
N LEU A 207 -8.57 0.22 -12.55
CA LEU A 207 -8.55 -1.10 -11.91
C LEU A 207 -7.70 -2.12 -12.68
N ALA A 208 -7.71 -2.06 -14.01
CA ALA A 208 -6.99 -2.99 -14.87
C ALA A 208 -5.46 -2.76 -14.86
N VAL A 209 -5.00 -1.51 -14.72
CA VAL A 209 -3.56 -1.19 -14.77
C VAL A 209 -2.73 -1.93 -13.70
N PRO A 210 -3.07 -1.89 -12.40
CA PRO A 210 -2.28 -2.62 -11.41
C PRO A 210 -2.38 -4.14 -11.57
N ILE A 211 -3.51 -4.67 -12.10
CA ILE A 211 -3.63 -6.10 -12.46
C ILE A 211 -2.64 -6.44 -13.57
N PHE A 212 -2.56 -5.61 -14.61
CA PHE A 212 -1.60 -5.81 -15.69
C PHE A 212 -0.14 -5.75 -15.20
N VAL A 213 0.18 -4.77 -14.34
CA VAL A 213 1.51 -4.66 -13.71
C VAL A 213 1.82 -5.91 -12.89
N LEU A 214 0.86 -6.41 -12.10
CA LEU A 214 1.00 -7.64 -11.33
C LEU A 214 1.26 -8.85 -12.24
N ILE A 215 0.48 -9.03 -13.31
CA ILE A 215 0.68 -10.13 -14.27
C ILE A 215 2.08 -10.05 -14.90
N ALA A 216 2.49 -8.87 -15.35
CA ALA A 216 3.82 -8.65 -15.92
C ALA A 216 4.92 -8.98 -14.91
N TYR A 217 4.76 -8.55 -13.65
CA TYR A 217 5.70 -8.85 -12.57
C TYR A 217 5.79 -10.36 -12.30
N THR A 218 4.65 -11.05 -12.19
CA THR A 218 4.59 -12.51 -11.99
C THR A 218 5.29 -13.26 -13.12
N ILE A 219 5.10 -12.86 -14.38
CA ILE A 219 5.81 -13.45 -15.53
C ILE A 219 7.33 -13.25 -15.38
N GLN A 220 7.79 -12.08 -14.97
CA GLN A 220 9.22 -11.82 -14.74
C GLN A 220 9.78 -12.71 -13.62
N VAL A 221 9.07 -12.85 -12.50
CA VAL A 221 9.45 -13.73 -11.40
C VAL A 221 9.54 -15.18 -11.89
N GLN A 222 8.54 -15.65 -12.64
CA GLN A 222 8.53 -17.01 -13.19
C GLN A 222 9.70 -17.27 -14.15
N GLN A 223 10.04 -16.31 -15.02
CA GLN A 223 11.19 -16.42 -15.92
C GLN A 223 12.51 -16.50 -15.14
N VAL A 224 12.68 -15.67 -14.11
CA VAL A 224 13.88 -15.69 -13.25
C VAL A 224 13.98 -17.01 -12.49
N SER A 225 12.87 -17.52 -11.95
CA SER A 225 12.85 -18.83 -11.29
C SER A 225 13.23 -19.96 -12.25
N ALA A 226 12.67 -19.97 -13.46
CA ALA A 226 12.98 -20.98 -14.48
C ALA A 226 14.45 -20.91 -14.94
N ASP A 227 15.00 -19.71 -15.09
CA ASP A 227 16.42 -19.54 -15.42
C ASP A 227 17.32 -20.03 -14.29
N LEU A 228 16.99 -19.76 -13.04
CA LEU A 228 17.72 -20.27 -11.88
C LEU A 228 17.73 -21.80 -11.82
N GLU A 229 16.58 -22.45 -12.08
CA GLU A 229 16.48 -23.91 -12.16
C GLU A 229 17.39 -24.47 -13.27
N ARG A 230 17.36 -23.86 -14.47
CA ARG A 230 18.22 -24.26 -15.59
C ARG A 230 19.70 -24.10 -15.26
N VAL A 231 20.08 -22.98 -14.65
CA VAL A 231 21.46 -22.69 -14.29
C VAL A 231 21.98 -23.64 -13.21
N SER A 232 21.15 -23.95 -12.21
CA SER A 232 21.50 -24.95 -11.18
C SER A 232 21.67 -26.35 -11.81
N ALA A 233 20.78 -26.75 -12.73
CA ALA A 233 20.92 -28.00 -13.46
C ALA A 233 22.19 -28.04 -14.34
N SER A 234 22.52 -26.94 -15.04
CA SER A 234 23.75 -26.82 -15.83
C SER A 234 25.01 -26.80 -14.96
N TYR A 235 24.94 -26.21 -13.77
CA TYR A 235 26.04 -26.21 -12.81
C TYR A 235 26.40 -27.65 -12.40
N HIS A 236 25.40 -28.46 -12.05
CA HIS A 236 25.59 -29.85 -11.66
C HIS A 236 26.08 -30.75 -12.80
N SER A 237 25.81 -30.42 -14.07
CA SER A 237 26.26 -31.22 -15.21
C SER A 237 27.61 -30.79 -15.80
N SER A 238 28.04 -29.54 -15.57
CA SER A 238 29.23 -28.96 -16.21
C SER A 238 30.54 -29.15 -15.45
N ASN A 239 30.55 -29.77 -14.26
CA ASN A 239 31.71 -29.83 -13.36
C ASN A 239 32.42 -28.48 -13.23
N SER A 240 31.64 -27.39 -13.16
CA SER A 240 32.18 -26.04 -13.13
C SER A 240 33.07 -25.83 -11.89
N PRO A 241 34.25 -25.21 -12.03
CA PRO A 241 35.14 -24.94 -10.89
C PRO A 241 34.65 -23.77 -10.02
N LEU A 242 33.64 -23.02 -10.47
CA LEU A 242 33.10 -21.87 -9.75
C LEU A 242 32.04 -22.30 -8.74
N PRO A 243 31.90 -21.65 -7.57
CA PRO A 243 30.77 -21.91 -6.68
C PRO A 243 29.42 -21.61 -7.37
N GLU A 244 28.40 -22.44 -7.14
CA GLU A 244 27.06 -22.31 -7.72
C GLU A 244 26.49 -20.86 -7.69
N PRO A 245 26.59 -20.09 -6.59
CA PRO A 245 26.06 -18.72 -6.58
C PRO A 245 26.83 -17.75 -7.50
N VAL A 246 28.13 -17.99 -7.71
CA VAL A 246 28.96 -17.19 -8.62
C VAL A 246 28.58 -17.51 -10.06
N PHE A 247 28.41 -18.79 -10.37
CA PHE A 247 27.96 -19.27 -11.68
C PHE A 247 26.57 -18.72 -12.04
N ALA A 248 25.62 -18.77 -11.09
CA ALA A 248 24.30 -18.16 -11.25
C ALA A 248 24.35 -16.63 -11.41
N GLY A 249 25.25 -15.95 -10.69
CA GLY A 249 25.46 -14.51 -10.80
C GLY A 249 25.92 -14.06 -12.19
N GLN A 250 26.72 -14.88 -12.89
CA GLN A 250 27.16 -14.62 -14.26
C GLN A 250 25.99 -14.71 -15.26
N TYR A 251 25.15 -15.75 -15.14
CA TYR A 251 24.03 -15.96 -16.07
C TYR A 251 22.91 -14.91 -15.91
N LEU A 252 22.74 -14.36 -14.71
CA LEU A 252 21.65 -13.45 -14.38
C LEU A 252 21.99 -11.96 -14.59
N GLN A 253 23.18 -11.65 -15.12
CA GLN A 253 23.64 -10.27 -15.33
C GLN A 253 22.73 -9.47 -16.26
N ASP A 254 22.20 -10.10 -17.31
CA ASP A 254 21.47 -9.43 -18.40
C ASP A 254 20.01 -9.13 -18.07
N ARG A 255 19.50 -9.64 -16.95
CA ARG A 255 18.10 -9.46 -16.53
C ARG A 255 17.95 -8.18 -15.70
N LEU A 256 17.17 -7.21 -16.20
CA LEU A 256 16.94 -5.92 -15.51
C LEU A 256 16.26 -6.06 -14.14
N PHE A 257 15.40 -7.06 -13.96
CA PHE A 257 14.61 -7.24 -12.73
C PHE A 257 15.13 -8.33 -11.78
N SER A 258 16.12 -9.13 -12.19
CA SER A 258 16.60 -10.27 -11.40
C SER A 258 17.20 -9.83 -10.05
N ALA A 259 17.82 -8.64 -9.98
CA ALA A 259 18.36 -8.13 -8.73
C ALA A 259 17.26 -7.74 -7.73
N HIS A 260 16.15 -7.18 -8.21
CA HIS A 260 15.04 -6.80 -7.35
C HIS A 260 14.34 -8.05 -6.80
N ILE A 261 14.01 -9.00 -7.68
CA ILE A 261 13.35 -10.28 -7.32
C ILE A 261 14.20 -11.09 -6.33
N MET A 262 15.54 -11.08 -6.46
CA MET A 262 16.42 -11.78 -5.52
C MET A 262 16.60 -11.07 -4.17
N ARG A 263 16.45 -9.73 -4.14
CA ARG A 263 16.56 -8.93 -2.92
C ARG A 263 15.29 -9.00 -2.09
N GLU A 264 14.14 -9.17 -2.74
CA GLU A 264 12.87 -9.30 -2.05
C GLU A 264 12.93 -10.47 -1.08
N ASN A 265 12.89 -10.08 0.20
CA ASN A 265 12.98 -10.97 1.32
C ASN A 265 11.57 -11.48 1.61
N THR A 266 11.02 -12.25 0.69
CA THR A 266 9.72 -12.83 0.89
C THR A 266 9.82 -14.03 1.84
N PRO A 267 8.86 -14.17 2.78
CA PRO A 267 8.69 -15.40 3.53
C PRO A 267 8.63 -16.58 2.57
N ASN A 268 9.11 -17.75 3.00
CA ASN A 268 9.13 -18.95 2.19
C ASN A 268 7.71 -19.43 1.86
N GLY A 269 7.11 -18.81 0.85
CA GLY A 269 6.05 -19.34 0.00
C GLY A 269 4.83 -19.90 0.73
N GLN A 270 3.93 -19.00 1.15
CA GLN A 270 2.49 -19.24 1.20
C GLN A 270 1.75 -17.94 1.52
N PHE A 271 0.66 -17.65 0.81
CA PHE A 271 -0.30 -16.58 1.17
C PHE A 271 -0.77 -16.68 2.64
N ARG A 272 -0.72 -17.88 3.22
CA ARG A 272 -1.02 -18.12 4.64
C ARG A 272 -0.02 -17.45 5.60
N ASP A 273 1.23 -17.29 5.22
CA ASP A 273 2.25 -16.62 6.04
C ASP A 273 2.08 -15.10 6.07
N VAL A 274 1.26 -14.56 5.17
CA VAL A 274 0.90 -13.14 5.14
C VAL A 274 0.07 -12.75 6.38
N PHE A 275 -0.56 -13.73 7.04
CA PHE A 275 -1.23 -13.53 8.33
C PHE A 275 -0.26 -13.54 9.52
N ASN A 276 1.03 -13.84 9.32
CA ASN A 276 2.03 -13.67 10.37
C ASN A 276 2.36 -12.19 10.52
N MET A 277 1.94 -11.63 11.64
CA MET A 277 2.30 -10.28 12.09
C MET A 277 3.83 -10.14 12.11
N GLY A 278 4.36 -9.06 11.53
CA GLY A 278 5.82 -8.81 11.47
C GLY A 278 6.51 -9.08 10.13
N SER A 279 5.82 -9.63 9.13
CA SER A 279 6.39 -9.86 7.80
C SER A 279 6.35 -8.61 6.91
N VAL A 280 7.26 -8.56 5.91
CA VAL A 280 7.24 -7.52 4.88
C VAL A 280 6.12 -7.84 3.89
N ASN A 281 5.14 -6.94 3.79
CA ASN A 281 3.98 -7.05 2.93
C ASN A 281 4.16 -6.21 1.67
N ASP A 282 4.93 -6.74 0.72
CA ASP A 282 4.93 -6.25 -0.67
C ASP A 282 3.83 -6.99 -1.47
N PRO A 283 2.75 -6.30 -1.90
CA PRO A 283 1.65 -6.92 -2.63
C PRO A 283 2.08 -7.61 -3.93
N LEU A 284 3.03 -7.03 -4.66
CA LEU A 284 3.50 -7.59 -5.93
C LEU A 284 4.31 -8.86 -5.69
N ALA A 285 5.25 -8.80 -4.74
CA ALA A 285 6.12 -9.91 -4.38
C ALA A 285 5.31 -11.11 -3.85
N ILE A 286 4.40 -10.86 -2.92
CA ILE A 286 3.59 -11.89 -2.27
C ILE A 286 2.70 -12.59 -3.29
N ILE A 287 1.96 -11.82 -4.09
CA ILE A 287 1.02 -12.41 -5.05
C ILE A 287 1.80 -13.13 -6.16
N ALA A 288 2.88 -12.55 -6.68
CA ALA A 288 3.70 -13.22 -7.69
C ALA A 288 4.25 -14.55 -7.20
N GLN A 289 4.63 -14.65 -5.92
CA GLN A 289 5.16 -15.88 -5.36
C GLN A 289 4.12 -16.96 -5.17
N GLU A 290 2.87 -16.61 -4.89
CA GLU A 290 1.79 -17.59 -4.83
C GLU A 290 1.54 -18.24 -6.21
N PHE A 291 1.75 -17.49 -7.30
CA PHE A 291 1.58 -17.97 -8.68
C PHE A 291 2.85 -18.50 -9.33
N SER A 292 4.03 -18.24 -8.76
CA SER A 292 5.31 -18.71 -9.27
C SER A 292 5.80 -19.91 -8.47
N LYS A 293 6.57 -20.82 -9.09
CA LYS A 293 7.31 -21.81 -8.32
C LYS A 293 8.25 -21.08 -7.36
N SER A 294 8.28 -21.52 -6.10
CA SER A 294 9.19 -20.95 -5.10
C SER A 294 10.61 -20.95 -5.65
N LEU A 295 11.34 -19.86 -5.41
CA LEU A 295 12.75 -19.79 -5.77
C LEU A 295 13.46 -20.94 -5.05
N SER A 296 13.98 -21.91 -5.82
CA SER A 296 14.69 -23.11 -5.31
C SER A 296 15.92 -22.77 -4.47
N MET A 297 16.34 -21.51 -4.47
CA MET A 297 17.54 -21.00 -3.83
C MET A 297 17.26 -20.40 -2.44
N SER A 298 18.06 -20.81 -1.45
CA SER A 298 18.03 -20.26 -0.09
C SER A 298 18.36 -18.75 -0.08
N LYS A 299 17.83 -18.01 0.92
CA LYS A 299 18.10 -16.57 1.09
C LYS A 299 19.59 -16.22 1.12
N SER A 300 20.39 -17.05 1.82
CA SER A 300 21.85 -16.91 1.86
C SER A 300 22.48 -17.02 0.46
N ASN A 301 22.03 -17.97 -0.35
CA ASN A 301 22.55 -18.15 -1.70
C ASN A 301 22.10 -17.00 -2.63
N ARG A 302 20.87 -16.49 -2.49
CA ARG A 302 20.41 -15.29 -3.24
C ARG A 302 21.29 -14.07 -2.96
N ALA A 303 21.64 -13.85 -1.69
CA ALA A 303 22.55 -12.77 -1.30
C ALA A 303 23.94 -12.92 -1.93
N LYS A 304 24.47 -14.15 -2.00
CA LYS A 304 25.75 -14.46 -2.67
C LYS A 304 25.68 -14.26 -4.18
N VAL A 305 24.58 -14.66 -4.84
CA VAL A 305 24.35 -14.39 -6.28
C VAL A 305 24.34 -12.89 -6.56
N LEU A 306 23.64 -12.12 -5.72
CA LEU A 306 23.60 -10.65 -5.83
C LEU A 306 24.98 -10.01 -5.63
N ALA A 307 25.75 -10.49 -4.66
CA ALA A 307 27.12 -10.03 -4.41
C ALA A 307 28.03 -10.35 -5.60
N ALA A 308 27.98 -11.58 -6.12
CA ALA A 308 28.74 -12.00 -7.30
C ALA A 308 28.39 -11.14 -8.52
N ARG A 309 27.09 -10.89 -8.76
CA ARG A 309 26.63 -10.02 -9.85
C ARG A 309 27.20 -8.61 -9.74
N THR A 310 27.22 -8.06 -8.53
CA THR A 310 27.72 -6.70 -8.27
C THR A 310 29.23 -6.62 -8.51
N ASN A 311 29.99 -7.61 -8.03
CA ASN A 311 31.44 -7.69 -8.24
C ASN A 311 31.80 -7.82 -9.73
N LEU A 312 31.07 -8.65 -10.48
CA LEU A 312 31.28 -8.81 -11.92
C LEU A 312 31.00 -7.51 -12.70
N LYS A 313 30.08 -6.64 -12.23
CA LYS A 313 29.90 -5.30 -12.81
C LYS A 313 31.10 -4.39 -12.56
N HIS A 314 31.76 -4.51 -11.41
CA HIS A 314 32.96 -3.74 -11.10
C HIS A 314 34.18 -4.23 -11.90
N GLU A 315 34.24 -5.50 -12.26
CA GLU A 315 35.29 -6.05 -13.12
C GLU A 315 35.11 -5.70 -14.61
N SER A 316 33.87 -5.59 -15.09
CA SER A 316 33.57 -5.23 -16.50
C SER A 316 33.63 -3.73 -16.77
N GLN A 317 33.56 -2.88 -15.73
CA GLN A 317 33.88 -1.47 -15.86
C GLN A 317 35.39 -1.31 -16.06
N ARG A 318 35.79 -0.74 -17.21
CA ARG A 318 37.19 -0.37 -17.49
C ARG A 318 37.76 0.35 -16.27
N ARG A 319 38.79 -0.23 -15.64
CA ARG A 319 39.57 0.46 -14.61
C ARG A 319 40.17 1.70 -15.27
N LEU A 320 39.62 2.88 -14.96
CA LEU A 320 40.15 4.19 -15.41
C LEU A 320 41.54 4.51 -14.82
N TRP A 321 42.05 3.62 -13.99
CA TRP A 321 43.37 3.66 -13.39
C TRP A 321 44.30 2.86 -14.32
N SER A 322 44.78 3.49 -15.39
CA SER A 322 45.94 2.96 -16.11
C SER A 322 47.14 3.07 -15.16
N GLY A 323 47.88 1.98 -14.96
CA GLY A 323 49.10 1.93 -14.13
C GLY A 323 50.26 2.82 -14.60
N GLY A 324 50.00 3.83 -15.45
CA GLY A 324 50.97 4.81 -15.92
C GLY A 324 51.35 5.88 -14.90
N ASN A 325 50.73 5.91 -13.71
CA ASN A 325 51.09 6.81 -12.60
C ASN A 325 51.61 6.05 -11.36
N LEU A 326 52.11 4.83 -11.54
CA LEU A 326 52.72 4.05 -10.46
C LEU A 326 54.26 3.98 -10.52
N LEU A 327 54.91 4.80 -11.34
CA LEU A 327 56.36 5.04 -11.30
C LEU A 327 56.69 6.50 -11.61
#